data_AF-A0A673VK81-F1
#
_entry.id   AF-A0A673VK81-F1
#
_cell.length_a   1.000
_cell.length_b   1.000
_cell.length_c   1.000
_cell.angle_alpha   90.00
_cell.angle_beta   90.00
_cell.angle_gamma   90.00
#
_symmetry.space_group_name_H-M   'P 1'
#
loop_
_entity.id
_entity.type
_entity.pdbx_description
1 polymer ?
#
loop_
_entity_poly.entity_id
_entity_poly.type
_entity_poly.pdbx_seq_one_letter_code
_entity_poly.pdbx_strand_id
1 'polypeptide(L)' 'MVASLSVSNNKFSLNLFKKISERNSEGNISPLIISSALAMVFLEARGNTVTQMSEALDVTQQQPGVV' A
#
# COMPACT_ATOMS: atom_id res chain seq x y z
N MET A 1 -5.57 -8.58 -13.18
CA MET A 1 -5.51 -8.84 -11.71
C MET A 1 -4.08 -8.76 -11.18
N VAL A 2 -3.13 -9.58 -11.65
CA VAL A 2 -1.70 -9.47 -11.23
C VAL A 2 -0.96 -8.25 -11.81
N ALA A 3 -1.25 -7.85 -13.05
CA ALA A 3 -0.63 -6.66 -13.66
C ALA A 3 -1.02 -5.35 -12.95
N SER A 4 -2.28 -5.22 -12.49
CA SER A 4 -2.72 -4.05 -11.71
C SER A 4 -2.05 -3.98 -10.34
N LEU A 5 -1.90 -5.12 -9.66
CA LEU A 5 -1.20 -5.18 -8.37
C LEU A 5 0.28 -4.80 -8.50
N SER A 6 0.95 -5.25 -9.57
CA SER A 6 2.35 -4.86 -9.85
C SER A 6 2.49 -3.35 -10.06
N VAL A 7 1.56 -2.74 -10.80
CA VAL A 7 1.53 -1.28 -11.02
C VAL A 7 1.30 -0.52 -9.70
N SER A 8 0.31 -0.91 -8.90
CA SER A 8 0.04 -0.30 -7.59
C SER A 8 1.24 -0.42 -6.65
N ASN A 9 1.85 -1.61 -6.55
CA ASN A 9 3.03 -1.83 -5.73
C ASN A 9 4.23 -1.00 -6.20
N ASN A 10 4.45 -0.87 -7.51
CA ASN A 10 5.53 -0.02 -8.04
C ASN A 10 5.30 1.46 -7.70
N LYS A 11 4.06 1.95 -7.87
CA LYS A 11 3.70 3.34 -7.54
C LYS A 11 3.88 3.63 -6.05
N PHE A 12 3.39 2.74 -5.18
CA PHE A 12 3.60 2.82 -3.74
C PHE A 12 5.10 2.82 -3.40
N SER A 13 5.87 1.89 -4.00
CA SER A 13 7.31 1.75 -3.77
C SER A 13 8.09 3.02 -4.10
N LEU A 14 7.81 3.63 -5.25
CA LEU A 14 8.47 4.87 -5.68
C LEU A 14 8.11 6.03 -4.76
N ASN A 15 6.83 6.15 -4.38
CA ASN A 15 6.38 7.19 -3.46
C ASN A 15 7.01 7.02 -2.06
N LEU A 16 7.06 5.79 -1.56
CA LEU A 16 7.67 5.46 -0.27
C LEU A 16 9.17 5.75 -0.30
N PHE A 17 9.86 5.29 -1.34
CA PHE A 17 11.29 5.53 -1.53
C PHE A 17 11.58 7.03 -1.54
N LYS A 18 10.86 7.82 -2.33
CA LYS A 18 11.03 9.27 -2.38
C LYS A 18 10.89 9.92 -1.00
N LYS A 19 9.83 9.59 -0.26
CA LYS A 19 9.59 10.13 1.09
C LYS A 19 10.68 9.74 2.10
N ILE A 20 11.20 8.53 1.97
CA ILE A 20 12.27 8.07 2.85
C ILE A 20 13.58 8.75 2.47
N SER A 21 13.92 8.84 1.17
CA SER A 21 15.12 9.53 0.67
C SER A 21 15.17 11.01 1.06
N GLU A 22 14.02 11.67 1.22
CA GLU A 22 13.93 13.05 1.74
C GLU A 22 14.39 13.17 3.21
N ARG A 23 14.37 12.07 3.97
CA ARG A 23 14.73 12.02 5.40
C ARG A 23 16.03 11.28 5.68
N ASN A 24 16.31 10.22 4.92
CA ASN A 24 17.47 9.37 5.03
C ASN A 24 17.72 8.66 3.68
N SER A 25 18.90 8.87 3.11
CA SER A 25 19.31 8.22 1.86
C SER A 25 19.92 6.83 2.05
N GLU A 26 20.13 6.39 3.29
CA GLU A 26 20.78 5.14 3.64
C GLU A 26 19.79 4.12 4.23
N GLY A 27 19.90 2.87 3.80
CA GLY A 27 19.11 1.74 4.32
C GLY A 27 18.38 0.97 3.23
N ASN A 28 18.45 -0.36 3.33
CA ASN A 28 17.71 -1.26 2.44
C ASN A 28 16.28 -1.41 2.96
N ILE A 29 15.31 -1.00 2.16
CA ILE A 29 13.88 -1.15 2.47
C ILE A 29 13.27 -2.03 1.39
N SER A 30 12.38 -2.93 1.80
CA SER A 30 11.56 -3.74 0.89
C SER A 30 10.13 -3.21 0.87
N PRO A 31 9.76 -2.40 -0.14
CA PRO A 31 8.40 -1.87 -0.26
C PRO A 31 7.32 -2.94 -0.37
N LEU A 32 7.65 -4.12 -0.90
CA LEU A 32 6.71 -5.24 -1.04
C LEU A 32 6.28 -5.78 0.32
N ILE A 33 7.21 -5.93 1.27
CA ILE A 33 6.91 -6.41 2.63
C ILE A 33 6.03 -5.38 3.34
N ILE A 34 6.36 -4.09 3.21
CA ILE A 34 5.60 -3.00 3.83
C ILE A 34 4.18 -2.91 3.24
N SER A 35 4.05 -2.93 1.92
CA SER A 35 2.76 -2.95 1.23
C SER A 35 1.90 -4.12 1.70
N SER A 36 2.49 -5.32 1.83
CA SER A 36 1.79 -6.53 2.29
C SER A 36 1.34 -6.43 3.75
N ALA A 37 2.20 -5.92 4.63
CA ALA A 37 1.84 -5.70 6.04
C ALA A 37 0.69 -4.69 6.18
N LEU A 38 0.76 -3.58 5.43
CA LEU A 38 -0.29 -2.57 5.43
C LEU A 38 -1.58 -3.07 4.77
N ALA A 39 -1.50 -3.92 3.75
CA ALA A 39 -2.67 -4.55 3.14
C ALA A 39 -3.41 -5.46 4.14
N MET A 40 -2.71 -6.18 5.02
CA MET A 40 -3.33 -6.95 6.10
C MET A 40 -4.04 -6.04 7.11
N VAL A 41 -3.46 -4.89 7.44
CA VAL A 41 -4.10 -3.89 8.31
C VAL A 41 -5.31 -3.22 7.63
N PHE A 42 -5.24 -3.02 6.32
CA PHE A 42 -6.30 -2.41 5.53
C PHE A 42 -7.60 -3.23 5.53
N LEU A 43 -7.51 -4.57 5.61
CA LEU A 43 -8.69 -5.45 5.68
C LEU A 43 -9.56 -5.17 6.91
N GLU A 44 -8.95 -4.79 8.02
CA GLU A 44 -9.63 -4.51 9.28
C GLU A 44 -9.86 -3.01 9.53
N ALA A 45 -9.33 -2.15 8.66
CA ALA A 45 -9.51 -0.71 8.75
C ALA A 45 -10.99 -0.33 8.58
N ARG A 46 -11.42 0.77 9.21
CA ARG A 46 -12.79 1.29 9.12
C ARG A 46 -12.81 2.81 8.97
N GLY A 47 -13.93 3.33 8.46
CA GLY A 47 -14.13 4.77 8.27
C GLY A 47 -13.05 5.41 7.39
N ASN A 48 -12.60 6.61 7.75
CA ASN A 48 -11.62 7.36 6.97
C ASN A 48 -10.26 6.66 6.84
N THR A 49 -9.93 5.74 7.76
CA THR A 49 -8.68 4.98 7.71
C THR A 49 -8.62 4.08 6.48
N VAL A 50 -9.75 3.47 6.08
CA VAL A 50 -9.83 2.67 4.84
C VAL A 50 -9.48 3.55 3.64
N THR A 51 -10.10 4.72 3.52
CA THR A 51 -9.89 5.63 2.40
C THR A 51 -8.42 6.05 2.28
N GLN A 52 -7.82 6.46 3.39
CA GLN A 52 -6.41 6.87 3.42
C GLN A 52 -5.47 5.72 3.05
N MET A 53 -5.72 4.51 3.53
CA MET A 53 -4.91 3.33 3.24
C MET A 53 -5.07 2.86 1.78
N SER A 54 -6.29 2.91 1.25
CA SER A 54 -6.61 2.63 -0.15
C SER A 54 -5.85 3.56 -1.10
N GLU A 55 -5.85 4.86 -0.81
CA GLU A 55 -5.11 5.86 -1.58
C GLU A 55 -3.60 5.65 -1.50
N ALA A 56 -3.08 5.36 -0.30
CA ALA A 56 -1.65 5.15 -0.09
C ALA A 56 -1.15 3.90 -0.81
N LEU A 57 -1.87 2.78 -0.71
CA LEU A 57 -1.50 1.49 -1.31
C LEU A 57 -1.91 1.37 -2.78
N ASP A 58 -2.70 2.31 -3.29
CA ASP A 58 -3.30 2.28 -4.63
C ASP A 58 -4.12 0.99 -4.86
N VAL A 59 -4.85 0.56 -3.82
CA VAL A 59 -5.70 -0.64 -3.83
C VAL A 59 -7.17 -0.28 -3.59
N THR A 60 -8.07 -0.99 -4.26
CA THR A 60 -9.50 -0.91 -3.98
C THR A 60 -9.87 -2.00 -2.99
N GLN A 61 -10.68 -1.66 -1.99
CA GLN A 61 -11.26 -2.68 -1.12
C GLN A 61 -12.28 -3.47 -1.97
N GLN A 62 -12.03 -4.76 -2.22
CA GLN A 62 -13.12 -5.61 -2.68
C GLN A 62 -14.04 -5.85 -1.48
N GLN A 63 -15.31 -5.48 -1.61
CA GLN A 63 -16.33 -5.83 -0.62
C GLN A 63 -16.33 -7.35 -0.45
N PRO A 64 -16.31 -7.87 0.79
CA PRO A 64 -16.66 -9.26 1.03
C PRO A 64 -18.04 -9.49 0.43
N GLY A 65 -18.16 -10.49 -0.45
CA GLY A 65 -19.44 -10.85 -1.04
C GLY A 65 -20.50 -10.99 0.05
N VAL A 66 -21.60 -10.28 -0.12
CA VAL A 66 -22.84 -10.54 0.62
C VAL A 66 -23.21 -11.99 0.31
N VAL A 67 -23.12 -12.86 1.31
CA VAL A 67 -23.80 -14.16 1.35
C VAL A 67 -24.90 -14.04 2.40
#